data_AF-A0A1M2VRR9-F1
#
_entry.id   AF-A0A1M2VRR9-F1
#
_cell.length_a   1.000
_cell.length_b   1.000
_cell.length_c   1.000
_cell.angle_alpha   90.00
_cell.angle_beta   90.00
_cell.angle_gamma   90.00
#
_symmetry.space_group_name_H-M   'P 1'
#
loop_
_entity.id
_entity.type
_entity.pdbx_description
1 polymer ?
#
loop_
_entity_poly.entity_id
_entity_poly.type
_entity_poly.pdbx_seq_one_letter_code
_entity_poly.pdbx_strand_id
1 'polypeptide(L)'
;MEVSVEDLDAIAIPPLTSLTYRLNDFRADPRWLPTERAVLTFFLEKVSQSLRSLTMSSESAPSDVLRDSYWPCLRDLIMCGEAAPHLETPYVITLGNMSELRSLKLGLTLRPGVTAPIIWPSGYDVACPWPHLQSFTICHPNLEDEVYRHLPPTLQRLLLCSYPYHRDIIWEISNGICERELQSSLLTASEMLELLGRCQIPDLTELAMEFLADDQESDLLQFLPHAFPRLTSLAVNIYRTEDVSDDTLVPSIARDLAPLADLTTLRMHLGLMPTLDTLILLRQPAGINCIDTKRSPTAAEERHKAACNRAAQTFAETLAPSLRSIFLLHPARSEPHWMQYRIIPGKRLRHKEHSRGGKSYELRMYQYARGIIRAAVEGSDRAM
;
A
#
# COMPACT_ATOMS: atom_id res chain seq x y z
N MET A 1 -18.09 2.26 35.69
CA MET A 1 -17.18 3.11 36.48
C MET A 1 -16.86 4.29 35.58
N GLU A 2 -17.62 5.36 35.69
CA GLU A 2 -17.39 6.59 34.92
C GLU A 2 -16.16 7.27 35.54
N VAL A 3 -15.07 7.33 34.78
CA VAL A 3 -13.92 8.15 35.16
C VAL A 3 -14.29 9.58 34.81
N SER A 4 -14.39 10.46 35.81
CA SER A 4 -14.68 11.87 35.58
C SER A 4 -13.46 12.53 34.93
N VAL A 5 -13.67 13.44 33.97
CA VAL A 5 -12.58 14.17 33.29
C VAL A 5 -11.77 15.01 34.29
N GLU A 6 -12.40 15.42 35.39
CA GLU A 6 -11.79 16.19 36.48
C GLU A 6 -10.71 15.40 37.26
N ASP A 7 -10.79 14.07 37.29
CA ASP A 7 -9.77 13.21 37.92
C ASP A 7 -8.49 13.08 37.07
N LEU A 8 -8.56 13.42 35.78
CA LEU A 8 -7.44 13.26 34.83
C LEU A 8 -6.44 14.42 34.89
N ASP A 9 -6.88 15.64 35.21
CA ASP A 9 -6.03 16.84 35.17
C ASP A 9 -4.88 16.83 36.20
N ALA A 10 -5.00 16.03 37.26
CA ALA A 10 -3.95 15.82 38.26
C ALA A 10 -2.85 14.84 37.82
N ILE A 11 -3.04 14.16 36.68
CA ILE A 11 -2.10 13.13 36.19
C ILE A 11 -0.97 13.81 35.42
N ALA A 12 0.21 13.89 36.04
CA ALA A 12 1.44 14.26 35.35
C ALA A 12 1.84 13.13 34.38
N ILE A 13 1.70 13.38 33.07
CA ILE A 13 2.11 12.43 32.04
C ILE A 13 3.56 12.74 31.64
N PRO A 14 4.50 11.78 31.76
CA PRO A 14 5.86 11.98 31.30
C PRO A 14 5.88 12.19 29.78
N PRO A 15 6.93 12.83 29.20
CA PRO A 15 6.99 13.07 27.77
C PRO A 15 6.94 11.75 27.00
N LEU A 16 5.81 11.50 26.34
CA LEU A 16 5.61 10.34 25.48
C LEU A 16 6.10 10.69 24.08
N THR A 17 6.89 9.79 23.50
CA THR A 17 7.42 9.93 22.13
C THR A 17 6.63 9.12 21.12
N SER A 18 5.87 8.11 21.54
CA SER A 18 5.00 7.32 20.66
C SER A 18 3.69 6.97 21.36
N LEU A 19 2.59 7.10 20.62
CA LEU A 19 1.25 6.69 21.04
C LEU A 19 0.63 5.86 19.93
N THR A 20 0.18 4.66 20.27
CA THR A 20 -0.56 3.77 19.37
C THR A 20 -1.92 3.47 19.96
N TYR A 21 -2.95 3.98 19.29
CA TYR A 21 -4.33 3.66 19.54
C TYR A 21 -4.88 2.94 18.31
N ARG A 22 -5.25 1.67 18.44
CA ARG A 22 -5.78 0.90 17.31
C ARG A 22 -7.05 0.20 17.70
N LEU A 23 -8.01 0.31 16.82
CA LEU A 23 -9.28 -0.37 16.92
C LEU A 23 -9.31 -1.45 15.86
N ASN A 24 -10.15 -2.47 16.08
CA ASN A 24 -10.35 -3.45 15.05
C ASN A 24 -11.13 -2.79 13.89
N ASP A 25 -10.52 -2.71 12.71
CA ASP A 25 -11.11 -2.14 11.49
C ASP A 25 -12.46 -2.79 11.12
N PHE A 26 -12.68 -4.02 11.62
CA PHE A 26 -13.90 -4.82 11.39
C PHE A 26 -14.88 -4.83 12.56
N ARG A 27 -14.70 -3.99 13.60
CA ARG A 27 -15.62 -3.97 14.77
C ARG A 27 -17.03 -3.52 14.40
N ALA A 28 -18.04 -4.14 15.01
CA ALA A 28 -19.44 -3.73 14.90
C ALA A 28 -19.69 -2.30 15.44
N ASP A 29 -20.81 -1.69 15.05
CA ASP A 29 -21.22 -0.39 15.57
C ASP A 29 -21.71 -0.50 17.04
N PRO A 30 -21.58 0.56 17.88
CA PRO A 30 -20.99 1.86 17.58
C PRO A 30 -19.46 1.76 17.51
N ARG A 31 -18.88 2.51 16.57
CA ARG A 31 -17.43 2.46 16.38
C ARG A 31 -16.75 3.18 17.52
N TRP A 32 -16.92 4.47 17.68
CA TRP A 32 -16.26 5.20 18.76
C TRP A 32 -17.25 5.51 19.88
N LEU A 33 -16.74 5.61 21.10
CA LEU A 33 -17.51 6.07 22.26
C LEU A 33 -17.15 7.53 22.57
N PRO A 34 -18.12 8.40 22.93
CA PRO A 34 -17.80 9.78 23.34
C PRO A 34 -16.75 9.87 24.44
N THR A 35 -16.80 8.96 25.41
CA THR A 35 -15.81 8.85 26.49
C THR A 35 -14.41 8.51 25.96
N GLU A 36 -14.32 7.65 24.94
CA GLU A 36 -13.05 7.29 24.30
C GLU A 36 -12.41 8.50 23.62
N ARG A 37 -13.21 9.27 22.87
CA ARG A 37 -12.75 10.53 22.25
C ARG A 37 -12.31 11.53 23.30
N ALA A 38 -13.09 11.73 24.38
CA ALA A 38 -12.74 12.66 25.45
C ALA A 38 -11.40 12.29 26.13
N VAL A 39 -11.17 11.00 26.37
CA VAL A 39 -9.90 10.51 26.92
C VAL A 39 -8.75 10.76 25.93
N LEU A 40 -8.93 10.47 24.65
CA LEU A 40 -7.91 10.74 23.63
C LEU A 40 -7.60 12.22 23.48
N THR A 41 -8.62 13.09 23.47
CA THR A 41 -8.48 14.55 23.49
C THR A 41 -7.56 14.97 24.64
N PHE A 42 -7.90 14.56 25.87
CA PHE A 42 -7.11 14.87 27.06
C PHE A 42 -5.66 14.42 26.93
N PHE A 43 -5.42 13.17 26.51
CA PHE A 43 -4.06 12.64 26.39
C PHE A 43 -3.25 13.39 25.33
N LEU A 44 -3.84 13.64 24.15
CA LEU A 44 -3.15 14.25 23.01
C LEU A 44 -2.75 15.69 23.29
N GLU A 45 -3.60 16.47 23.96
CA GLU A 45 -3.27 17.83 24.38
C GLU A 45 -2.01 17.88 25.25
N LYS A 46 -1.91 16.96 26.22
CA LYS A 46 -0.77 16.90 27.17
C LYS A 46 0.54 16.44 26.51
N VAL A 47 0.48 15.61 25.47
CA VAL A 47 1.68 14.99 24.86
C VAL A 47 2.07 15.56 23.50
N SER A 48 1.29 16.48 22.94
CA SER A 48 1.49 17.10 21.62
C SER A 48 2.92 17.61 21.39
N GLN A 49 3.54 18.18 22.42
CA GLN A 49 4.88 18.78 22.34
C GLN A 49 6.02 17.74 22.28
N SER A 50 5.81 16.53 22.81
CA SER A 50 6.85 15.49 22.89
C SER A 50 6.66 14.36 21.88
N LEU A 51 5.46 14.21 21.33
CA LEU A 51 5.10 13.07 20.51
C LEU A 51 5.83 13.10 19.17
N ARG A 52 6.48 11.98 18.82
CA ARG A 52 7.18 11.77 17.54
C ARG A 52 6.41 10.86 16.61
N SER A 53 5.66 9.91 17.15
CA SER A 53 4.86 8.96 16.37
C SER A 53 3.45 8.80 16.94
N LEU A 54 2.45 8.96 16.10
CA LEU A 54 1.04 8.80 16.44
C LEU A 54 0.40 7.79 15.48
N THR A 55 -0.21 6.76 16.04
CA THR A 55 -1.13 5.89 15.30
C THR A 55 -2.50 5.92 15.94
N MET A 56 -3.55 6.15 15.16
CA MET A 56 -4.93 6.21 15.66
C MET A 56 -5.96 5.69 14.66
N SER A 57 -7.16 5.40 15.17
CA SER A 57 -8.36 5.17 14.35
C SER A 57 -8.96 6.52 13.94
N SER A 58 -9.32 6.67 12.67
CA SER A 58 -9.93 7.86 12.08
C SER A 58 -11.24 8.22 12.77
N GLU A 59 -12.05 7.22 13.14
CA GLU A 59 -13.37 7.41 13.77
C GLU A 59 -13.27 8.01 15.17
N SER A 60 -12.17 7.76 15.87
CA SER A 60 -11.94 8.20 17.25
C SER A 60 -10.99 9.39 17.32
N ALA A 61 -10.45 9.84 16.17
CA ALA A 61 -9.50 10.93 16.11
C ALA A 61 -10.17 12.26 16.53
N PRO A 62 -9.66 12.95 17.55
CA PRO A 62 -10.15 14.29 17.90
C PRO A 62 -9.56 15.30 16.90
N SER A 63 -10.23 15.48 15.76
CA SER A 63 -9.78 16.35 14.67
C SER A 63 -9.52 17.79 15.10
N ASP A 64 -10.29 18.28 16.06
CA ASP A 64 -10.11 19.57 16.72
C ASP A 64 -8.73 19.69 17.40
N VAL A 65 -8.35 18.70 18.22
CA VAL A 65 -7.03 18.68 18.87
C VAL A 65 -5.91 18.53 17.85
N LEU A 66 -6.08 17.67 16.85
CA LEU A 66 -5.07 17.50 15.78
C LEU A 66 -4.82 18.81 15.03
N ARG A 67 -5.91 19.53 14.71
CA ARG A 67 -5.89 20.81 14.00
C ARG A 67 -5.31 21.92 14.87
N ASP A 68 -5.79 22.06 16.09
CA ASP A 68 -5.57 23.27 16.89
C ASP A 68 -4.31 23.19 17.77
N SER A 69 -3.78 21.98 18.01
CA SER A 69 -2.53 21.78 18.75
C SER A 69 -1.29 21.94 17.87
N TYR A 70 -0.19 22.39 18.45
CA TYR A 70 1.11 22.44 17.80
C TYR A 70 1.88 21.13 18.02
N TRP A 71 2.43 20.53 16.96
CA TRP A 71 3.09 19.22 17.00
C TRP A 71 4.56 19.31 16.57
N PRO A 72 5.44 19.98 17.36
CA PRO A 72 6.81 20.30 16.95
C PRO A 72 7.70 19.08 16.74
N CYS A 73 7.36 17.94 17.35
CA CYS A 73 8.19 16.73 17.30
C CYS A 73 7.61 15.64 16.40
N LEU A 74 6.37 15.79 15.90
CA LEU A 74 5.65 14.69 15.26
C LEU A 74 6.19 14.44 13.86
N ARG A 75 6.71 13.22 13.66
CA ARG A 75 7.36 12.77 12.42
C ARG A 75 6.57 11.69 11.72
N ASP A 76 5.85 10.85 12.46
CA ASP A 76 5.11 9.72 11.90
C ASP A 76 3.64 9.77 12.33
N LEU A 77 2.74 9.88 11.36
CA LEU A 77 1.30 9.82 11.59
C LEU A 77 0.67 8.68 10.77
N ILE A 78 -0.05 7.80 11.45
CA ILE A 78 -0.84 6.74 10.84
C ILE A 78 -2.29 6.89 11.32
N MET A 79 -3.20 7.17 10.39
CA MET A 79 -4.63 7.11 10.62
C MET A 79 -5.22 5.96 9.80
N CYS A 80 -5.85 5.01 10.48
CA CYS A 80 -6.53 3.87 9.86
C CYS A 80 -8.00 3.84 10.28
N GLY A 81 -8.82 2.99 9.69
CA GLY A 81 -10.24 2.86 10.02
C GLY A 81 -11.11 3.46 8.92
N GLU A 82 -12.34 3.84 9.23
CA GLU A 82 -13.26 4.33 8.20
C GLU A 82 -13.03 5.79 7.80
N ALA A 83 -13.19 6.08 6.50
CA ALA A 83 -13.32 7.43 6.01
C ALA A 83 -14.61 8.09 6.52
N ALA A 84 -14.49 9.28 7.09
CA ALA A 84 -15.67 10.06 7.46
C ALA A 84 -16.42 10.51 6.20
N PRO A 85 -17.74 10.27 6.08
CA PRO A 85 -18.51 10.66 4.89
C PRO A 85 -18.58 12.18 4.70
N HIS A 86 -18.49 12.94 5.80
CA HIS A 86 -18.53 14.40 5.81
C HIS A 86 -17.42 14.90 6.73
N LEU A 87 -16.24 15.13 6.17
CA LEU A 87 -15.16 15.78 6.90
C LEU A 87 -15.42 17.30 6.89
N GLU A 88 -15.74 17.88 8.05
CA GLU A 88 -16.01 19.32 8.16
C GLU A 88 -14.79 20.17 7.79
N THR A 89 -13.58 19.65 8.06
CA THR A 89 -12.31 20.33 7.80
C THR A 89 -11.37 19.40 7.04
N PRO A 90 -10.85 19.81 5.87
CA PRO A 90 -9.89 19.02 5.09
C PRO A 90 -8.69 18.49 5.91
N TYR A 91 -8.12 17.36 5.50
CA TYR A 91 -6.96 16.78 6.18
C TYR A 91 -5.73 17.69 6.12
N VAL A 92 -5.51 18.43 5.02
CA VAL A 92 -4.41 19.40 4.93
C VAL A 92 -4.47 20.45 6.05
N ILE A 93 -5.67 20.88 6.44
CA ILE A 93 -5.87 21.84 7.53
C ILE A 93 -5.74 21.12 8.88
N THR A 94 -6.42 19.97 9.03
CA THR A 94 -6.43 19.19 10.28
C THR A 94 -5.03 18.74 10.69
N LEU A 95 -4.14 18.48 9.73
CA LEU A 95 -2.79 17.99 9.97
C LEU A 95 -1.73 19.08 9.70
N GLY A 96 -2.15 20.34 9.53
CA GLY A 96 -1.28 21.43 9.10
C GLY A 96 -0.23 21.84 10.13
N ASN A 97 -0.50 21.61 11.43
CA ASN A 97 0.39 21.99 12.53
C ASN A 97 1.49 20.96 12.85
N MET A 98 1.81 20.08 11.88
CA MET A 98 2.78 19.00 11.98
C MET A 98 3.95 19.23 11.01
N SER A 99 4.68 20.33 11.17
CA SER A 99 5.71 20.75 10.20
C SER A 99 6.91 19.80 10.07
N GLU A 100 7.19 19.01 11.12
CA GLU A 100 8.26 18.00 11.14
C GLU A 100 7.83 16.63 10.59
N LEU A 101 6.63 16.53 10.00
CA LEU A 101 6.08 15.27 9.52
C LEU A 101 6.93 14.70 8.38
N ARG A 102 7.38 13.46 8.55
CA ARG A 102 8.20 12.68 7.60
C ARG A 102 7.44 11.51 6.99
N SER A 103 6.47 10.96 7.71
CA SER A 103 5.66 9.83 7.28
C SER A 103 4.20 10.09 7.58
N LEU A 104 3.37 10.06 6.54
CA LEU A 104 1.91 10.19 6.64
C LEU A 104 1.26 8.97 5.97
N LYS A 105 0.46 8.24 6.73
CA LYS A 105 -0.35 7.14 6.22
C LYS A 105 -1.83 7.35 6.55
N LEU A 106 -2.66 7.38 5.51
CA LEU A 106 -4.11 7.40 5.57
C LEU A 106 -4.65 6.08 5.04
N GLY A 107 -4.75 5.09 5.93
CA GLY A 107 -5.25 3.74 5.67
C GLY A 107 -6.76 3.65 5.86
N LEU A 108 -7.52 4.45 5.10
CA LEU A 108 -8.96 4.59 5.30
C LEU A 108 -9.74 3.53 4.50
N THR A 109 -10.80 2.99 5.09
CA THR A 109 -11.77 2.10 4.45
C THR A 109 -12.98 2.89 3.97
N LEU A 110 -13.58 2.48 2.85
CA LEU A 110 -14.77 3.11 2.29
C LEU A 110 -16.00 2.24 2.50
N ARG A 111 -17.08 2.85 3.01
CA ARG A 111 -18.42 2.27 3.02
C ARG A 111 -19.11 2.46 1.66
N PRO A 112 -20.16 1.68 1.35
CA PRO A 112 -20.94 1.86 0.13
C PRO A 112 -21.51 3.28 0.10
N GLY A 113 -21.28 3.98 -1.01
CA GLY A 113 -21.74 5.36 -1.19
C GLY A 113 -20.88 6.43 -0.52
N VAL A 114 -19.78 6.05 0.16
CA VAL A 114 -18.77 7.00 0.65
C VAL A 114 -17.69 7.16 -0.41
N THR A 115 -17.44 8.40 -0.82
CA THR A 115 -16.38 8.73 -1.78
C THR A 115 -15.00 8.72 -1.11
N ALA A 116 -13.97 8.57 -1.93
CA ALA A 116 -12.59 8.70 -1.46
C ALA A 116 -12.36 10.10 -0.85
N PRO A 117 -11.72 10.18 0.33
CA PRO A 117 -11.53 11.45 1.02
C PRO A 117 -10.61 12.38 0.23
N ILE A 118 -10.97 13.66 0.19
CA ILE A 118 -10.14 14.72 -0.36
C ILE A 118 -9.26 15.27 0.77
N ILE A 119 -7.95 15.10 0.64
CA ILE A 119 -6.95 15.59 1.57
C ILE A 119 -6.73 17.09 1.36
N TRP A 120 -6.59 17.46 0.09
CA TRP A 120 -6.31 18.82 -0.35
C TRP A 120 -7.39 19.27 -1.35
N PRO A 121 -8.33 20.13 -0.94
CA PRO A 121 -9.43 20.54 -1.80
C PRO A 121 -8.96 21.50 -2.90
N SER A 122 -9.66 21.45 -4.03
CA SER A 122 -9.41 22.36 -5.14
C SER A 122 -9.59 23.84 -4.74
N GLY A 123 -8.71 24.70 -5.25
CA GLY A 123 -8.70 26.13 -4.95
C GLY A 123 -8.05 26.51 -3.61
N TYR A 124 -7.55 25.54 -2.84
CA TYR A 124 -6.82 25.81 -1.61
C TYR A 124 -5.33 26.07 -1.88
N ASP A 125 -4.99 27.30 -2.22
CA ASP A 125 -3.64 27.71 -2.60
C ASP A 125 -2.79 28.09 -1.36
N VAL A 126 -2.25 27.06 -0.69
CA VAL A 126 -1.30 27.23 0.41
C VAL A 126 -0.04 26.41 0.16
N ALA A 127 1.07 26.80 0.79
CA ALA A 127 2.27 25.97 0.77
C ALA A 127 2.02 24.63 1.47
N CYS A 128 2.66 23.56 0.97
CA CYS A 128 2.61 22.24 1.60
C CYS A 128 3.02 22.34 3.08
N PRO A 129 2.14 21.98 4.04
CA PRO A 129 2.43 22.10 5.46
C PRO A 129 3.46 21.07 5.96
N TRP A 130 3.82 20.09 5.12
CA TRP A 130 4.74 19.00 5.44
C TRP A 130 6.00 19.06 4.58
N PRO A 131 6.84 20.12 4.69
CA PRO A 131 7.99 20.32 3.81
C PRO A 131 9.08 19.23 3.93
N HIS A 132 9.01 18.41 4.98
CA HIS A 132 9.96 17.33 5.26
C HIS A 132 9.37 15.93 5.01
N LEU A 133 8.20 15.84 4.36
CA LEU A 133 7.55 14.55 4.09
C LEU A 133 8.42 13.69 3.17
N GLN A 134 8.74 12.48 3.64
CA GLN A 134 9.56 11.49 2.93
C GLN A 134 8.73 10.28 2.48
N SER A 135 7.64 9.98 3.19
CA SER A 135 6.81 8.80 2.97
C SER A 135 5.35 9.19 3.03
N PHE A 136 4.62 8.91 1.95
CA PHE A 136 3.19 9.17 1.87
C PHE A 136 2.45 7.92 1.42
N THR A 137 1.41 7.54 2.17
CA THR A 137 0.54 6.41 1.85
C THR A 137 -0.89 6.89 1.93
N ILE A 138 -1.63 6.73 0.85
CA ILE A 138 -3.06 7.00 0.79
C ILE A 138 -3.76 5.75 0.27
N CYS A 139 -4.82 5.38 0.98
CA CYS A 139 -5.73 4.34 0.54
C CYS A 139 -6.94 4.97 -0.17
N HIS A 140 -7.33 4.40 -1.30
CA HIS A 140 -8.34 4.93 -2.22
C HIS A 140 -7.97 6.34 -2.72
N PRO A 141 -6.91 6.47 -3.53
CA PRO A 141 -6.53 7.76 -4.11
C PRO A 141 -7.70 8.37 -4.90
N ASN A 142 -7.94 9.67 -4.71
CA ASN A 142 -8.97 10.41 -5.42
C ASN A 142 -8.35 11.26 -6.54
N LEU A 143 -8.84 11.14 -7.77
CA LEU A 143 -8.34 11.89 -8.92
C LEU A 143 -8.57 13.41 -8.81
N GLU A 144 -9.55 13.85 -8.04
CA GLU A 144 -9.85 15.28 -7.83
C GLU A 144 -9.02 15.93 -6.71
N ASP A 145 -8.22 15.14 -5.99
CA ASP A 145 -7.41 15.64 -4.88
C ASP A 145 -6.20 16.42 -5.39
N GLU A 146 -6.04 17.66 -4.94
CA GLU A 146 -4.92 18.52 -5.32
C GLU A 146 -3.62 18.15 -4.61
N VAL A 147 -3.66 17.24 -3.62
CA VAL A 147 -2.50 16.88 -2.80
C VAL A 147 -1.32 16.45 -3.67
N TYR A 148 -1.59 15.78 -4.80
CA TYR A 148 -0.58 15.27 -5.73
C TYR A 148 0.21 16.38 -6.43
N ARG A 149 -0.38 17.57 -6.62
CA ARG A 149 0.33 18.75 -7.15
C ARG A 149 1.20 19.44 -6.10
N HIS A 150 0.91 19.21 -4.81
CA HIS A 150 1.56 19.87 -3.68
C HIS A 150 2.52 18.95 -2.91
N LEU A 151 2.79 17.73 -3.40
CA LEU A 151 3.75 16.83 -2.75
C LEU A 151 5.15 17.46 -2.74
N PRO A 152 5.85 17.44 -1.59
CA PRO A 152 7.16 18.07 -1.48
C PRO A 152 8.23 17.27 -2.25
N PRO A 153 9.29 17.93 -2.75
CA PRO A 153 10.39 17.26 -3.45
C PRO A 153 11.21 16.32 -2.56
N THR A 154 11.05 16.40 -1.23
CA THR A 154 11.67 15.47 -0.27
C THR A 154 11.05 14.08 -0.27
N LEU A 155 9.91 13.89 -0.96
CA LEU A 155 9.17 12.65 -0.96
C LEU A 155 9.94 11.55 -1.69
N GLN A 156 10.23 10.46 -0.97
CA GLN A 156 10.98 9.31 -1.47
C GLN A 156 10.10 8.08 -1.66
N ARG A 157 8.99 7.99 -0.91
CA ARG A 157 8.07 6.84 -0.97
C ARG A 157 6.63 7.30 -1.14
N LEU A 158 5.97 6.74 -2.15
CA LEU A 158 4.57 7.00 -2.46
C LEU A 158 3.83 5.68 -2.64
N LEU A 159 2.79 5.47 -1.84
CA LEU A 159 1.95 4.27 -1.90
C LEU A 159 0.50 4.70 -2.14
N LEU A 160 -0.02 4.34 -3.31
CA LEU A 160 -1.37 4.61 -3.80
C LEU A 160 -2.14 3.28 -3.92
N CYS A 161 -2.79 2.84 -2.84
CA CYS A 161 -3.37 1.49 -2.80
C CYS A 161 -4.84 1.51 -2.42
N SER A 162 -5.51 0.36 -2.49
CA SER A 162 -6.81 0.18 -1.82
C SER A 162 -6.62 -0.39 -0.40
N TYR A 163 -7.52 -0.06 0.54
CA TYR A 163 -7.56 -0.71 1.86
C TYR A 163 -9.01 -1.00 2.31
N PRO A 164 -9.34 -2.26 2.69
CA PRO A 164 -8.53 -3.46 2.46
C PRO A 164 -8.19 -3.61 0.96
N TYR A 165 -7.10 -4.32 0.66
CA TYR A 165 -6.65 -4.41 -0.72
C TYR A 165 -7.74 -5.08 -1.57
N HIS A 166 -7.90 -4.68 -2.82
CA HIS A 166 -8.96 -5.18 -3.69
C HIS A 166 -8.92 -6.71 -3.84
N ARG A 167 -7.72 -7.29 -3.89
CA ARG A 167 -7.53 -8.75 -3.83
C ARG A 167 -8.08 -9.39 -2.54
N ASP A 168 -7.95 -8.71 -1.40
CA ASP A 168 -8.38 -9.22 -0.09
C ASP A 168 -9.92 -9.18 -0.02
N ILE A 169 -10.54 -8.13 -0.59
CA ILE A 169 -12.00 -8.04 -0.76
C ILE A 169 -12.51 -9.16 -1.67
N ILE A 170 -11.91 -9.32 -2.85
CA ILE A 170 -12.25 -10.40 -3.78
C ILE A 170 -12.14 -11.77 -3.09
N TRP A 171 -11.08 -11.97 -2.30
CA TRP A 171 -10.82 -13.20 -1.56
C TRP A 171 -11.89 -13.45 -0.47
N GLU A 172 -12.21 -12.44 0.35
CA GLU A 172 -13.21 -12.56 1.41
C GLU A 172 -14.63 -12.78 0.86
N ILE A 173 -15.00 -12.10 -0.23
CA ILE A 173 -16.26 -12.33 -0.95
C ILE A 173 -16.32 -13.78 -1.44
N SER A 174 -15.23 -14.28 -2.06
CA SER A 174 -15.21 -15.65 -2.58
C SER A 174 -15.35 -16.72 -1.48
N ASN A 175 -14.91 -16.42 -0.26
CA ASN A 175 -15.05 -17.29 0.90
C ASN A 175 -16.37 -17.11 1.66
N GLY A 176 -17.24 -16.18 1.23
CA GLY A 176 -18.49 -15.88 1.93
C GLY A 176 -18.31 -15.29 3.32
N ILE A 177 -17.13 -14.71 3.60
CA ILE A 177 -16.74 -14.14 4.91
C ILE A 177 -17.12 -12.66 4.99
N CYS A 178 -17.47 -12.03 3.87
CA CYS A 178 -17.74 -10.60 3.82
C CYS A 178 -19.08 -10.26 4.50
N GLU A 179 -19.06 -10.05 5.82
CA GLU A 179 -20.18 -9.48 6.58
C GLU A 179 -20.41 -7.99 6.27
N ARG A 180 -19.47 -7.34 5.56
CA ARG A 180 -19.52 -5.91 5.22
C ARG A 180 -19.35 -5.67 3.74
N GLU A 181 -20.24 -4.88 3.17
CA GLU A 181 -20.08 -4.30 1.85
C GLU A 181 -18.99 -3.22 1.93
N LEU A 182 -17.71 -3.60 1.85
CA LEU A 182 -16.63 -2.63 1.70
C LEU A 182 -16.47 -2.27 0.23
N GLN A 183 -16.33 -0.98 -0.05
CA GLN A 183 -16.11 -0.49 -1.41
C GLN A 183 -14.61 -0.42 -1.71
N SER A 184 -14.23 -0.91 -2.88
CA SER A 184 -12.91 -0.67 -3.47
C SER A 184 -13.08 0.30 -4.62
N SER A 185 -12.60 1.53 -4.46
CA SER A 185 -12.49 2.47 -5.57
C SER A 185 -11.09 2.34 -6.16
N LEU A 186 -10.92 1.45 -7.13
CA LEU A 186 -9.69 1.39 -7.91
C LEU A 186 -9.77 2.42 -9.03
N LEU A 187 -8.70 3.19 -9.19
CA LEU A 187 -8.50 3.99 -10.39
C LEU A 187 -8.19 3.05 -11.56
N THR A 188 -8.54 3.45 -12.77
CA THR A 188 -8.06 2.81 -14.00
C THR A 188 -6.59 3.17 -14.26
N ALA A 189 -5.93 2.52 -15.23
CA ALA A 189 -4.58 2.89 -15.63
C ALA A 189 -4.51 4.30 -16.22
N SER A 190 -5.51 4.73 -17.01
CA SER A 190 -5.62 6.11 -17.50
C SER A 190 -5.75 7.14 -16.36
N GLU A 191 -6.60 6.88 -15.37
CA GLU A 191 -6.78 7.76 -14.21
C GLU A 191 -5.51 7.79 -13.33
N MET A 192 -4.85 6.66 -13.13
CA MET A 192 -3.59 6.57 -12.40
C MET A 192 -2.46 7.33 -13.13
N LEU A 193 -2.40 7.26 -14.46
CA LEU A 193 -1.47 8.04 -15.28
C LEU A 193 -1.72 9.53 -15.13
N GLU A 194 -2.98 9.97 -15.20
CA GLU A 194 -3.33 11.37 -14.99
C GLU A 194 -2.92 11.86 -13.59
N LEU A 195 -3.19 11.07 -12.56
CA LEU A 195 -2.83 11.37 -11.18
C LEU A 195 -1.32 11.49 -11.01
N LEU A 196 -0.55 10.49 -11.45
CA LEU A 196 0.91 10.50 -11.34
C LEU A 196 1.56 11.59 -12.21
N GLY A 197 0.92 11.96 -13.32
CA GLY A 197 1.33 13.08 -14.17
C GLY A 197 1.30 14.44 -13.48
N ARG A 198 0.55 14.56 -12.38
CA ARG A 198 0.48 15.78 -11.55
C ARG A 198 1.60 15.84 -10.51
N CYS A 199 2.25 14.73 -10.21
CA CYS A 199 3.28 14.64 -9.18
C CYS A 199 4.63 15.20 -9.66
N GLN A 200 5.23 16.13 -8.91
CA GLN A 200 6.56 16.68 -9.18
C GLN A 200 7.61 16.14 -8.18
N ILE A 201 7.84 14.83 -8.21
CA ILE A 201 8.67 14.09 -7.23
C ILE A 201 9.78 13.27 -7.90
N PRO A 202 10.76 13.91 -8.59
CA PRO A 202 11.78 13.19 -9.36
C PRO A 202 12.71 12.30 -8.50
N ASP A 203 12.77 12.57 -7.19
CA ASP A 203 13.58 11.83 -6.23
C ASP A 203 12.88 10.61 -5.62
N LEU A 204 11.70 10.24 -6.14
CA LEU A 204 10.95 9.08 -5.68
C LEU A 204 11.75 7.78 -5.91
N THR A 205 11.99 7.04 -4.82
CA THR A 205 12.75 5.78 -4.84
C THR A 205 11.85 4.56 -4.68
N GLU A 206 10.67 4.71 -4.09
CA GLU A 206 9.69 3.64 -3.91
C GLU A 206 8.29 4.08 -4.34
N LEU A 207 7.71 3.33 -5.28
CA LEU A 207 6.33 3.50 -5.71
C LEU A 207 5.56 2.19 -5.48
N ALA A 208 4.40 2.28 -4.82
CA ALA A 208 3.40 1.23 -4.85
C ALA A 208 2.10 1.77 -5.43
N MET A 209 1.50 1.04 -6.36
CA MET A 209 0.20 1.41 -6.92
C MET A 209 -0.69 0.21 -7.21
N GLU A 210 -1.98 0.45 -7.16
CA GLU A 210 -3.01 -0.51 -7.58
C GLU A 210 -3.97 0.15 -8.55
N PHE A 211 -4.31 -0.54 -9.65
CA PHE A 211 -5.23 0.00 -10.65
C PHE A 211 -5.95 -1.11 -11.43
N LEU A 212 -7.06 -0.73 -12.05
CA LEU A 212 -7.77 -1.54 -13.04
C LEU A 212 -7.14 -1.29 -14.42
N ALA A 213 -6.74 -2.35 -15.12
CA ALA A 213 -6.19 -2.25 -16.46
C ALA A 213 -7.23 -1.72 -17.45
N ASP A 214 -6.81 -0.79 -18.29
CA ASP A 214 -7.51 -0.30 -19.47
C ASP A 214 -6.52 -0.18 -20.64
N ASP A 215 -6.90 0.50 -21.72
CA ASP A 215 -6.07 0.68 -22.92
C ASP A 215 -4.82 1.54 -22.70
N GLN A 216 -4.72 2.23 -21.55
CA GLN A 216 -3.60 3.10 -21.18
C GLN A 216 -2.59 2.41 -20.25
N GLU A 217 -2.70 1.09 -20.00
CA GLU A 217 -1.75 0.37 -19.14
C GLU A 217 -0.30 0.54 -19.61
N SER A 218 -0.03 0.38 -20.91
CA SER A 218 1.34 0.51 -21.43
C SER A 218 1.86 1.94 -21.32
N ASP A 219 1.01 2.93 -21.59
CA ASP A 219 1.35 4.35 -21.47
C ASP A 219 1.69 4.72 -20.01
N LEU A 220 0.93 4.22 -19.04
CA LEU A 220 1.22 4.35 -17.61
C LEU A 220 2.60 3.75 -17.25
N LEU A 221 2.88 2.52 -17.69
CA LEU A 221 4.13 1.86 -17.36
C LEU A 221 5.34 2.51 -18.04
N GLN A 222 5.19 2.98 -19.28
CA GLN A 222 6.22 3.73 -20.02
C GLN A 222 6.45 5.14 -19.47
N PHE A 223 5.46 5.71 -18.78
CA PHE A 223 5.61 7.00 -18.11
C PHE A 223 6.53 6.92 -16.88
N LEU A 224 6.49 5.83 -16.11
CA LEU A 224 7.22 5.73 -14.83
C LEU A 224 8.73 6.00 -14.93
N PRO A 225 9.49 5.43 -15.89
CA PRO A 225 10.92 5.70 -15.99
C PRO A 225 11.28 7.15 -16.28
N HIS A 226 10.38 7.88 -16.94
CA HIS A 226 10.58 9.29 -17.28
C HIS A 226 10.24 10.20 -16.09
N ALA A 227 9.16 9.90 -15.38
CA ALA A 227 8.71 10.69 -14.25
C ALA A 227 9.52 10.43 -12.97
N PHE A 228 9.91 9.18 -12.74
CA PHE A 228 10.55 8.71 -11.51
C PHE A 228 11.82 7.91 -11.83
N PRO A 229 12.86 8.56 -12.40
CA PRO A 229 14.07 7.88 -12.87
C PRO A 229 14.88 7.22 -11.75
N ARG A 230 14.66 7.60 -10.49
CA ARG A 230 15.39 7.08 -9.31
C ARG A 230 14.69 5.90 -8.61
N LEU A 231 13.65 5.33 -9.21
CA LEU A 231 12.93 4.19 -8.63
C LEU A 231 13.85 2.99 -8.44
N THR A 232 13.96 2.55 -7.20
CA THR A 232 14.70 1.33 -6.80
C THR A 232 13.78 0.21 -6.36
N SER A 233 12.53 0.53 -5.99
CA SER A 233 11.47 -0.41 -5.63
C SER A 233 10.15 -0.03 -6.30
N LEU A 234 9.55 -0.98 -7.00
CA LEU A 234 8.26 -0.81 -7.66
C LEU A 234 7.31 -1.95 -7.25
N ALA A 235 6.15 -1.58 -6.72
CA ALA A 235 5.05 -2.50 -6.44
C ALA A 235 3.82 -2.13 -7.28
N VAL A 236 3.35 -3.03 -8.14
CA VAL A 236 2.18 -2.78 -9.01
C VAL A 236 1.20 -3.93 -8.91
N ASN A 237 -0.01 -3.65 -8.43
CA ASN A 237 -1.09 -4.63 -8.46
C ASN A 237 -2.10 -4.24 -9.55
N ILE A 238 -2.08 -4.99 -10.63
CA ILE A 238 -2.93 -4.77 -11.79
C ILE A 238 -4.09 -5.75 -11.71
N TYR A 239 -5.31 -5.22 -11.82
CA TYR A 239 -6.54 -6.00 -11.89
C TYR A 239 -7.11 -5.94 -13.30
N ARG A 240 -7.65 -7.05 -13.80
CA ARG A 240 -8.16 -7.18 -15.17
C ARG A 240 -9.56 -7.77 -15.15
N THR A 241 -10.40 -7.31 -16.06
CA THR A 241 -11.74 -7.86 -16.32
C THR A 241 -11.72 -8.98 -17.35
N GLU A 242 -10.75 -8.97 -18.26
CA GLU A 242 -10.62 -9.92 -19.37
C GLU A 242 -9.41 -10.85 -19.19
N ASP A 243 -9.55 -12.06 -19.72
CA ASP A 243 -8.48 -13.07 -19.72
C ASP A 243 -7.45 -12.73 -20.80
N VAL A 244 -6.27 -12.27 -20.37
CA VAL A 244 -5.15 -11.97 -21.26
C VAL A 244 -4.07 -13.05 -21.15
N SER A 245 -3.55 -13.48 -22.30
CA SER A 245 -2.46 -14.46 -22.36
C SER A 245 -1.17 -13.90 -21.71
N ASP A 246 -0.54 -14.69 -20.85
CA ASP A 246 0.73 -14.33 -20.21
C ASP A 246 1.90 -14.21 -21.21
N ASP A 247 1.81 -14.93 -22.32
CA ASP A 247 2.84 -14.96 -23.38
C ASP A 247 3.01 -13.60 -24.10
N THR A 248 1.97 -12.77 -24.15
CA THR A 248 2.03 -11.43 -24.76
C THR A 248 2.14 -10.33 -23.70
N LEU A 249 1.44 -10.49 -22.58
CA LEU A 249 1.32 -9.48 -21.53
C LEU A 249 2.66 -9.22 -20.83
N VAL A 250 3.28 -10.27 -20.28
CA VAL A 250 4.49 -10.11 -19.46
C VAL A 250 5.65 -9.52 -20.28
N PRO A 251 5.95 -9.98 -21.52
CA PRO A 251 6.99 -9.34 -22.31
C PRO A 251 6.73 -7.87 -22.61
N SER A 252 5.47 -7.45 -22.74
CA SER A 252 5.13 -6.03 -22.93
C SER A 252 5.43 -5.22 -21.68
N ILE A 253 4.90 -5.62 -20.53
CA ILE A 253 5.16 -4.97 -19.23
C ILE A 253 6.66 -4.91 -18.95
N ALA A 254 7.38 -6.01 -19.18
CA ALA A 254 8.82 -6.07 -18.96
C ALA A 254 9.59 -5.10 -19.86
N ARG A 255 9.13 -4.88 -21.10
CA ARG A 255 9.72 -3.90 -22.02
C ARG A 255 9.45 -2.47 -21.57
N ASP A 256 8.23 -2.19 -21.15
CA ASP A 256 7.80 -0.85 -20.71
C ASP A 256 8.54 -0.41 -19.44
N LEU A 257 8.84 -1.35 -18.54
CA LEU A 257 9.60 -1.11 -17.31
C LEU A 257 11.13 -1.23 -17.47
N ALA A 258 11.62 -1.76 -18.60
CA ALA A 258 13.05 -1.96 -18.84
C ALA A 258 13.92 -0.70 -18.67
N PRO A 259 13.44 0.53 -18.98
CA PRO A 259 14.22 1.75 -18.79
C PRO A 259 14.51 2.12 -17.32
N LEU A 260 13.86 1.47 -16.33
CA LEU A 260 14.14 1.67 -14.90
C LEU A 260 15.50 1.06 -14.52
N ALA A 261 16.57 1.80 -14.79
CA ALA A 261 17.95 1.33 -14.69
C ALA A 261 18.37 0.96 -13.25
N ASP A 262 17.79 1.60 -12.24
CA ASP A 262 18.15 1.41 -10.82
C ASP A 262 17.19 0.47 -10.07
N LEU A 263 16.21 -0.11 -10.77
CA LEU A 263 15.20 -0.97 -10.15
C LEU A 263 15.84 -2.23 -9.55
N THR A 264 15.81 -2.34 -8.22
CA THR A 264 16.37 -3.47 -7.48
C THR A 264 15.30 -4.49 -7.08
N THR A 265 14.07 -4.02 -6.86
CA THR A 265 12.96 -4.81 -6.36
C THR A 265 11.71 -4.55 -7.20
N LEU A 266 11.16 -5.62 -7.77
CA LEU A 266 9.87 -5.59 -8.46
C LEU A 266 8.87 -6.46 -7.70
N ARG A 267 7.69 -5.93 -7.39
CA ARG A 267 6.59 -6.68 -6.77
C ARG A 267 5.35 -6.49 -7.62
N MET A 268 4.75 -7.56 -8.13
CA MET A 268 3.59 -7.44 -9.01
C MET A 268 2.50 -8.47 -8.75
N HIS A 269 1.26 -7.99 -8.76
CA HIS A 269 0.10 -8.81 -9.10
C HIS A 269 -0.26 -8.54 -10.56
N LEU A 270 -0.11 -9.56 -11.40
CA LEU A 270 -0.27 -9.45 -12.85
C LEU A 270 -1.70 -9.75 -13.32
N GLY A 271 -2.66 -9.99 -12.42
CA GLY A 271 -4.03 -10.33 -12.80
C GLY A 271 -4.14 -11.53 -13.76
N LEU A 272 -3.20 -12.49 -13.71
CA LEU A 272 -3.16 -13.67 -14.60
C LEU A 272 -4.23 -14.72 -14.26
N MET A 273 -5.06 -14.46 -13.24
CA MET A 273 -6.15 -15.36 -12.88
C MET A 273 -7.41 -14.96 -13.63
N PRO A 274 -8.09 -15.93 -14.26
CA PRO A 274 -9.33 -15.66 -14.93
C PRO A 274 -10.43 -15.51 -13.89
N THR A 275 -11.04 -14.31 -13.87
CA THR A 275 -12.39 -13.97 -13.36
C THR A 275 -12.85 -14.51 -11.97
N LEU A 276 -13.86 -13.84 -11.41
CA LEU A 276 -14.52 -14.22 -10.16
C LEU A 276 -14.94 -15.71 -10.13
N ASP A 277 -15.20 -16.30 -11.29
CA ASP A 277 -15.61 -17.71 -11.46
C ASP A 277 -14.58 -18.72 -10.97
N THR A 278 -13.28 -18.47 -11.12
CA THR A 278 -12.25 -19.39 -10.59
C THR A 278 -12.20 -19.34 -9.06
N LEU A 279 -12.44 -18.17 -8.48
CA LEU A 279 -12.55 -17.99 -7.03
C LEU A 279 -13.85 -18.57 -6.48
N ILE A 280 -14.95 -18.48 -7.24
CA ILE A 280 -16.22 -19.16 -6.95
C ILE A 280 -16.05 -20.68 -7.05
N LEU A 281 -15.23 -21.22 -7.95
CA LEU A 281 -14.91 -22.66 -8.01
C LEU A 281 -14.00 -23.12 -6.85
N LEU A 282 -13.30 -22.20 -6.17
CA LEU A 282 -12.60 -22.49 -4.92
C LEU A 282 -13.51 -22.50 -3.69
N ARG A 283 -14.77 -22.06 -3.83
CA ARG A 283 -15.80 -22.09 -2.79
C ARG A 283 -16.01 -23.52 -2.28
N GLN A 284 -15.83 -23.72 -0.98
CA GLN A 284 -16.51 -24.79 -0.27
C GLN A 284 -17.68 -24.20 0.52
N PRO A 285 -18.81 -24.92 0.66
CA PRO A 285 -19.87 -24.51 1.57
C PRO A 285 -19.29 -24.36 2.97
N ALA A 286 -19.56 -23.21 3.60
CA ALA A 286 -19.21 -22.92 4.98
C ALA A 286 -19.76 -24.07 5.87
N GLY A 287 -18.86 -24.87 6.45
CA GLY A 287 -19.26 -26.00 7.30
C GLY A 287 -18.25 -27.12 7.45
N ILE A 288 -17.19 -27.20 6.63
CA ILE A 288 -16.15 -28.21 6.81
C ILE A 288 -14.92 -27.56 7.44
N ASN A 289 -14.73 -27.81 8.74
CA ASN A 289 -13.47 -27.57 9.43
C ASN A 289 -12.36 -28.34 8.71
N CYS A 290 -11.66 -27.68 7.79
CA CYS A 290 -10.52 -28.25 7.09
C CYS A 290 -9.33 -28.31 8.05
N ILE A 291 -9.20 -29.43 8.73
CA ILE A 291 -7.94 -29.85 9.34
C ILE A 291 -6.89 -29.88 8.24
N ASP A 292 -5.78 -29.19 8.51
CA ASP A 292 -4.56 -29.04 7.71
C ASP A 292 -3.96 -30.40 7.36
N THR A 293 -4.52 -31.06 6.34
CA THR A 293 -3.98 -32.27 5.75
C THR A 293 -3.24 -31.86 4.49
N LYS A 294 -1.96 -32.28 4.40
CA LYS A 294 -1.05 -32.05 3.27
C LYS A 294 -1.73 -32.41 1.95
N ARG A 295 -2.34 -31.41 1.32
CA ARG A 295 -3.05 -31.56 0.06
C ARG A 295 -2.10 -31.30 -1.10
N SER A 296 -2.20 -32.12 -2.14
CA SER A 296 -1.50 -31.87 -3.40
C SER A 296 -2.06 -30.61 -4.10
N PRO A 297 -1.20 -29.77 -4.69
CA PRO A 297 -1.61 -28.61 -5.47
C PRO A 297 -2.61 -29.00 -6.57
N THR A 298 -3.59 -28.14 -6.83
CA THR A 298 -4.52 -28.30 -7.94
C THR A 298 -3.84 -28.00 -9.28
N ALA A 299 -4.36 -28.53 -10.39
CA ALA A 299 -3.85 -28.23 -11.72
C ALA A 299 -3.87 -26.72 -12.06
N ALA A 300 -4.84 -25.98 -11.52
CA ALA A 300 -4.92 -24.52 -11.69
C ALA A 300 -3.79 -23.79 -10.92
N GLU A 301 -3.52 -24.19 -9.67
CA GLU A 301 -2.41 -23.64 -8.89
C GLU A 301 -1.05 -23.94 -9.56
N GLU A 302 -0.85 -25.16 -10.07
CA GLU A 302 0.39 -25.49 -10.80
C GLU A 302 0.54 -24.71 -12.11
N ARG A 303 -0.55 -24.48 -12.86
CA ARG A 303 -0.53 -23.63 -14.06
C ARG A 303 -0.19 -22.18 -13.71
N HIS A 304 -0.78 -21.61 -12.65
CA HIS A 304 -0.50 -20.25 -12.20
C HIS A 304 0.95 -20.10 -11.73
N LYS A 305 1.44 -21.07 -10.96
CA LYS A 305 2.85 -21.13 -10.56
C LYS A 305 3.79 -21.20 -11.76
N ALA A 306 3.46 -22.02 -12.76
CA ALA A 306 4.22 -22.09 -14.01
C ALA A 306 4.21 -20.75 -14.77
N ALA A 307 3.06 -20.07 -14.83
CA ALA A 307 2.94 -18.74 -15.42
C ALA A 307 3.79 -17.70 -14.67
N CYS A 308 3.78 -17.69 -13.33
CA CYS A 308 4.64 -16.83 -12.54
C CYS A 308 6.13 -17.14 -12.75
N ASN A 309 6.51 -18.41 -12.88
CA ASN A 309 7.89 -18.78 -13.17
C ASN A 309 8.34 -18.24 -14.54
N ARG A 310 7.50 -18.38 -15.58
CA ARG A 310 7.75 -17.76 -16.89
C ARG A 310 7.83 -16.25 -16.77
N ALA A 311 6.93 -15.62 -16.03
CA ALA A 311 6.89 -14.18 -15.87
C ALA A 311 8.17 -13.65 -15.19
N ALA A 312 8.58 -14.28 -14.09
CA ALA A 312 9.80 -13.93 -13.37
C ALA A 312 11.04 -14.09 -14.25
N GLN A 313 11.09 -15.13 -15.08
CA GLN A 313 12.16 -15.33 -16.06
C GLN A 313 12.21 -14.17 -17.07
N THR A 314 11.07 -13.84 -17.69
CA THR A 314 10.97 -12.75 -18.67
C THR A 314 11.41 -11.41 -18.07
N PHE A 315 10.97 -11.09 -16.84
CA PHE A 315 11.41 -9.90 -16.14
C PHE A 315 12.91 -9.91 -15.87
N ALA A 316 13.46 -11.02 -15.39
CA ALA A 316 14.88 -11.09 -15.05
C ALA A 316 15.79 -10.98 -16.29
N GLU A 317 15.33 -11.47 -17.45
CA GLU A 317 16.03 -11.35 -18.73
C GLU A 317 15.94 -9.94 -19.33
N THR A 318 14.77 -9.30 -19.22
CA THR A 318 14.47 -8.03 -19.90
C THR A 318 14.89 -6.80 -19.08
N LEU A 319 14.68 -6.84 -17.76
CA LEU A 319 14.92 -5.70 -16.88
C LEU A 319 16.41 -5.49 -16.57
N ALA A 320 16.70 -4.31 -16.05
CA ALA A 320 18.04 -3.82 -15.79
C ALA A 320 18.90 -4.79 -14.95
N PRO A 321 20.23 -4.81 -15.13
CA PRO A 321 21.13 -5.63 -14.35
C PRO A 321 21.14 -5.34 -12.84
N SER A 322 20.58 -4.21 -12.41
CA SER A 322 20.39 -3.82 -11.01
C SER A 322 19.33 -4.65 -10.29
N LEU A 323 18.40 -5.29 -11.01
CA LEU A 323 17.33 -6.08 -10.42
C LEU A 323 17.89 -7.24 -9.58
N ARG A 324 17.37 -7.39 -8.36
CA ARG A 324 17.80 -8.38 -7.36
C ARG A 324 16.68 -9.32 -6.95
N SER A 325 15.46 -8.80 -6.83
CA SER A 325 14.31 -9.56 -6.35
C SER A 325 13.07 -9.27 -7.18
N ILE A 326 12.33 -10.32 -7.51
CA ILE A 326 10.99 -10.24 -8.10
C ILE A 326 10.03 -10.93 -7.14
N PHE A 327 8.90 -10.30 -6.85
CA PHE A 327 7.83 -10.85 -6.04
C PHE A 327 6.56 -10.93 -6.88
N LEU A 328 6.03 -12.14 -7.11
CA LEU A 328 4.79 -12.32 -7.85
C LEU A 328 3.71 -12.87 -6.92
N LEU A 329 2.52 -12.29 -6.97
CA LEU A 329 1.41 -12.77 -6.15
C LEU A 329 0.92 -14.13 -6.65
N HIS A 330 0.93 -15.12 -5.77
CA HIS A 330 0.35 -16.44 -5.98
C HIS A 330 -0.96 -16.54 -5.18
N PRO A 331 -2.12 -16.68 -5.83
CA PRO A 331 -3.37 -17.01 -5.16
C PRO A 331 -3.25 -18.44 -4.62
N ALA A 332 -3.49 -18.64 -3.34
CA ALA A 332 -3.55 -19.98 -2.75
C ALA A 332 -4.86 -20.14 -1.99
N ARG A 333 -5.38 -21.37 -1.93
CA ARG A 333 -6.67 -21.71 -1.32
C ARG A 333 -6.91 -21.19 0.11
N SER A 334 -5.88 -20.99 0.91
CA SER A 334 -6.00 -20.48 2.28
C SER A 334 -5.82 -18.97 2.35
N GLU A 335 -4.76 -18.46 1.73
CA GLU A 335 -4.43 -17.04 1.68
C GLU A 335 -3.51 -16.78 0.48
N PRO A 336 -3.71 -15.70 -0.30
CA PRO A 336 -2.76 -15.31 -1.32
C PRO A 336 -1.39 -15.00 -0.69
N HIS A 337 -0.31 -15.48 -1.31
CA HIS A 337 1.06 -15.27 -0.81
C HIS A 337 1.98 -14.79 -1.93
N TRP A 338 3.10 -14.18 -1.54
CA TRP A 338 4.08 -13.67 -2.49
C TRP A 338 5.16 -14.70 -2.75
N MET A 339 5.34 -15.07 -4.02
CA MET A 339 6.48 -15.88 -4.46
C MET A 339 7.67 -14.97 -4.72
N GLN A 340 8.79 -15.24 -4.04
CA GLN A 340 10.03 -14.51 -4.21
C GLN A 340 10.98 -15.24 -5.17
N TYR A 341 11.48 -14.50 -6.15
CA TYR A 341 12.50 -14.93 -7.09
C TYR A 341 13.74 -14.06 -6.85
N ARG A 342 14.88 -14.68 -6.52
CA ARG A 342 16.14 -13.97 -6.33
C ARG A 342 16.97 -14.08 -7.60
N ILE A 343 17.40 -12.94 -8.13
CA ILE A 343 18.28 -12.89 -9.29
C ILE A 343 19.72 -13.01 -8.82
N ILE A 344 20.40 -14.07 -9.27
CA ILE A 344 21.79 -14.31 -8.95
C ILE A 344 22.63 -13.98 -10.19
N PRO A 345 23.66 -13.14 -10.09
CA PRO A 345 24.60 -12.94 -11.19
C PRO A 345 25.27 -14.28 -11.52
N GLY A 346 24.97 -14.83 -12.70
CA GLY A 346 25.56 -16.09 -13.13
C GLY A 346 27.05 -15.94 -13.39
N LYS A 347 27.89 -16.77 -12.75
CA LYS A 347 29.20 -17.10 -13.31
C LYS A 347 28.94 -17.92 -14.58
N ARG A 348 29.43 -17.47 -15.73
CA ARG A 348 29.38 -18.23 -17.00
C ARG A 348 29.81 -19.67 -16.72
N LEU A 349 28.87 -20.60 -16.68
CA LEU A 349 29.19 -22.02 -16.74
C LEU A 349 29.79 -22.25 -18.13
N ARG A 350 31.10 -22.49 -18.16
CA ARG A 350 31.81 -22.93 -19.37
C ARG A 350 31.31 -24.34 -19.70
N HIS A 351 30.16 -24.45 -20.33
CA HIS A 351 29.81 -25.62 -21.11
C HIS A 351 29.57 -25.20 -22.56
N LYS A 352 30.18 -26.00 -23.43
CA LYS A 352 30.39 -25.75 -24.85
C LYS A 352 29.10 -25.46 -25.61
N GLU A 353 29.21 -24.44 -26.45
CA GLU A 353 28.57 -24.28 -27.76
C GLU A 353 27.05 -24.00 -27.82
N HIS A 354 26.76 -22.79 -28.31
CA HIS A 354 25.52 -22.32 -28.94
C HIS A 354 24.30 -21.99 -28.06
N SER A 355 24.48 -21.28 -26.94
CA SER A 355 23.37 -20.50 -26.36
C SER A 355 23.80 -19.11 -25.90
N ARG A 356 22.98 -18.11 -26.29
CA ARG A 356 23.13 -16.69 -25.91
C ARG A 356 23.25 -16.56 -24.39
N GLY A 357 24.14 -15.68 -23.93
CA GLY A 357 24.47 -15.51 -22.52
C GLY A 357 23.25 -15.23 -21.64
N GLY A 358 22.81 -16.24 -20.89
CA GLY A 358 21.72 -16.13 -19.91
C GLY A 358 22.25 -15.84 -18.50
N LYS A 359 21.50 -15.06 -17.73
CA LYS A 359 21.64 -14.98 -16.27
C LYS A 359 21.16 -16.33 -15.68
N SER A 360 21.67 -16.73 -14.50
CA SER A 360 21.25 -17.96 -13.80
C SER A 360 20.44 -17.60 -12.56
N TYR A 361 19.47 -18.42 -12.15
CA TYR A 361 18.52 -18.03 -11.10
C TYR A 361 18.38 -19.12 -10.04
N GLU A 362 18.16 -18.70 -8.78
CA GLU A 362 17.80 -19.61 -7.69
C GLU A 362 16.41 -19.24 -7.19
N LEU A 363 15.47 -20.17 -7.34
CA LEU A 363 14.15 -20.07 -6.73
C LEU A 363 14.29 -20.44 -5.24
N ARG A 364 13.95 -19.51 -4.35
CA ARG A 364 13.73 -19.82 -2.94
C ARG A 364 12.29 -19.50 -2.59
N MET A 365 11.49 -20.54 -2.41
CA MET A 365 10.15 -20.41 -1.84
C MET A 365 10.31 -20.14 -0.34
N TYR A 366 9.92 -18.94 0.09
CA TYR A 366 9.65 -18.68 1.50
C TYR A 366 8.14 -18.66 1.68
N GLN A 367 7.61 -19.67 2.37
CA GLN A 367 6.31 -19.55 3.01
C GLN A 367 6.58 -18.78 4.30
N TYR A 368 6.16 -17.51 4.43
CA TYR A 368 5.65 -16.90 5.67
C TYR A 368 5.41 -15.38 5.56
N ALA A 369 4.33 -14.98 6.25
CA ALA A 369 3.95 -13.67 6.81
C ALA A 369 3.42 -12.58 5.87
N ARG A 370 2.14 -12.22 6.09
CA ARG A 370 1.42 -11.01 5.68
C ARG A 370 2.35 -9.92 5.13
N GLY A 371 2.33 -9.76 3.82
CA GLY A 371 3.06 -8.73 3.09
C GLY A 371 2.48 -7.34 3.35
N ILE A 372 2.60 -6.86 4.58
CA ILE A 372 2.64 -5.43 4.88
C ILE A 372 4.01 -4.99 4.37
N ILE A 373 4.06 -4.02 3.46
CA ILE A 373 5.26 -3.19 3.29
C ILE A 373 5.45 -2.52 4.65
N ARG A 374 6.22 -3.15 5.55
CA ARG A 374 6.75 -2.49 6.72
C ARG A 374 7.84 -1.59 6.18
N ALA A 375 7.48 -0.33 5.94
CA ALA A 375 8.43 0.75 5.96
C ALA A 375 9.21 0.66 7.29
N ALA A 376 10.37 0.01 7.27
CA ALA A 376 11.31 0.09 8.37
C ALA A 376 11.91 1.49 8.32
N VAL A 377 11.73 2.26 9.40
CA VAL A 377 12.49 3.47 9.64
C VAL A 377 13.83 3.00 10.20
N GLU A 378 14.92 3.18 9.45
CA GLU A 378 16.27 3.01 9.98
C GLU A 378 16.52 4.10 11.03
N GLY A 379 16.34 3.73 12.29
CA GLY A 379 16.95 4.43 13.41
C GLY A 379 18.42 4.03 13.49
N SER A 380 19.28 4.88 12.95
CA SER A 380 20.68 4.95 13.35
C SER A 380 20.74 5.21 14.86
N ASP A 381 21.26 4.24 15.61
CA ASP A 381 22.11 4.53 16.76
C ASP A 381 23.36 3.64 16.65
N ARG A 382 24.37 4.20 16.00
CA ARG A 382 25.76 3.97 16.39
C ARG A 382 26.04 4.88 17.59
N ALA A 383 26.30 4.30 18.74
CA ALA A 383 27.14 4.92 19.75
C ALA A 383 27.95 3.81 20.47
N MET A 384 29.27 4.06 20.44
CA MET A 384 30.38 3.51 21.24
C MET A 384 30.18 2.28 22.12
#